data_AF-A0AAU5T0R9-F1
#
_entry.id   AF-A0AAU5T0R9-F1
#
_cell.length_a   1.000
_cell.length_b   1.000
_cell.length_c   1.000
_cell.angle_alpha   90.00
_cell.angle_beta   90.00
_cell.angle_gamma   90.00
#
_symmetry.space_group_name_H-M   'P 1'
#
loop_
_entity.id
_entity.type
_entity.pdbx_description
1 polymer ?
#
loop_
_entity_poly.entity_id
_entity_poly.type
_entity_poly.pdbx_seq_one_letter_code
_entity_poly.pdbx_strand_id
1 'polypeptide(L)' 'MTPVCGTTVQDHVALAEIELCGELIIAASAAGEDRLSQDRIDEVLMGIGL' A
#
# COMPACT_ATOMS: atom_id res chain seq x y z
N MET A 1 -3.01 -22.54 -21.06
CA MET A 1 -2.03 -23.09 -20.11
C MET A 1 -2.35 -22.52 -18.74
N THR A 2 -2.96 -23.31 -17.86
CA THR A 2 -3.11 -22.95 -16.45
C THR A 2 -1.97 -23.64 -15.70
N PRO A 3 -0.96 -22.91 -15.19
CA PRO A 3 0.00 -23.53 -14.30
C PRO A 3 -0.70 -23.73 -12.95
N VAL A 4 -0.83 -24.99 -12.54
CA VAL A 4 -1.19 -25.37 -11.18
C VAL A 4 -0.04 -26.13 -10.55
N CYS A 5 0.16 -25.90 -9.26
CA CYS A 5 0.97 -26.70 -8.35
C CYS A 5 2.47 -26.36 -8.25
N GLY A 6 2.78 -25.07 -8.04
CA GLY A 6 4.00 -24.62 -7.36
C GLY A 6 3.72 -23.75 -6.12
N THR A 7 2.45 -23.64 -5.73
CA THR A 7 1.93 -22.40 -5.14
C THR A 7 1.53 -22.49 -3.68
N THR A 8 1.51 -23.63 -2.98
CA THR A 8 0.98 -23.64 -1.59
C THR A 8 1.74 -22.69 -0.66
N VAL A 9 3.08 -22.72 -0.69
CA VAL A 9 3.91 -21.80 0.12
C VAL A 9 3.82 -20.35 -0.39
N GLN A 10 3.81 -20.15 -1.71
CA GLN A 10 3.71 -18.81 -2.32
C GLN A 10 2.31 -18.18 -2.10
N ASP A 11 1.27 -19.00 -2.03
CA ASP A 11 -0.13 -18.61 -1.75
C ASP A 11 -0.24 -18.19 -0.28
N HIS A 12 0.38 -18.92 0.65
CA HIS A 12 0.46 -18.49 2.04
C HIS A 12 1.26 -17.19 2.23
N VAL A 13 2.37 -17.02 1.52
CA VAL A 13 3.16 -15.77 1.56
C VAL A 13 2.36 -14.61 0.97
N ALA A 14 1.76 -14.79 -0.20
CA ALA A 14 0.94 -13.75 -0.84
C ALA A 14 -0.29 -13.39 0.01
N LEU A 15 -0.93 -14.37 0.64
CA LEU A 15 -2.03 -14.13 1.57
C LEU A 15 -1.57 -13.33 2.81
N ALA A 16 -0.42 -13.69 3.39
CA ALA A 16 0.15 -12.94 4.51
C ALA A 16 0.54 -11.50 4.12
N GLU A 17 1.04 -11.31 2.90
CA GLU A 17 1.35 -9.97 2.35
C GLU A 17 0.08 -9.15 2.13
N ILE A 18 -1.00 -9.76 1.61
CA ILE A 18 -2.30 -9.08 1.43
C ILE A 18 -2.89 -8.68 2.78
N GLU A 19 -2.86 -9.57 3.77
CA GLU A 19 -3.34 -9.29 5.13
C GLU A 19 -2.54 -8.16 5.79
N LEU A 20 -1.21 -8.21 5.70
CA LEU A 20 -0.34 -7.14 6.17
C LEU A 20 -0.61 -5.79 5.46
N CYS A 21 -0.75 -5.80 4.13
CA CYS A 21 -1.09 -4.60 3.37
C CYS A 21 -2.45 -4.02 3.80
N GLY A 22 -3.45 -4.87 4.06
CA GLY A 22 -4.76 -4.44 4.55
C GLY A 22 -4.66 -3.71 5.90
N GLU A 23 -3.95 -4.31 6.85
CA GLU A 23 -3.73 -3.71 8.17
C GLU A 23 -2.97 -2.37 8.08
N LEU A 24 -1.96 -2.27 7.20
CA LEU A 24 -1.22 -1.03 6.99
C LEU A 24 -2.06 0.08 6.34
N ILE A 25 -2.96 -0.25 5.42
CA ILE A 25 -3.89 0.74 4.80
C ILE A 25 -4.86 1.27 5.85
N ILE A 26 -5.40 0.40 6.70
CA ILE A 26 -6.30 0.79 7.78
C ILE A 26 -5.54 1.65 8.79
N ALA A 27 -4.36 1.22 9.23
CA ALA A 27 -3.50 1.98 10.14
C ALA A 27 -3.13 3.36 9.56
N ALA A 28 -2.79 3.45 8.28
CA ALA A 28 -2.49 4.71 7.62
C ALA A 28 -3.73 5.61 7.46
N SER A 29 -4.91 5.03 7.24
CA SER A 29 -6.17 5.78 7.11
C SER A 29 -6.73 6.21 8.47
N ALA A 30 -6.45 5.46 9.52
CA ALA A 30 -6.84 5.73 10.90
C ALA A 30 -5.81 6.59 11.64
N ALA A 31 -4.55 6.59 11.20
CA ALA A 31 -3.59 7.64 11.50
C ALA A 31 -4.23 8.91 10.96
N GLY A 32 -4.82 9.70 11.86
CA GLY A 32 -5.45 10.98 11.56
C GLY A 32 -4.41 12.02 11.18
N GLU A 33 -3.66 11.73 10.13
CA GLU A 33 -2.76 12.67 9.49
C GLU A 33 -3.64 13.83 9.05
N ASP A 34 -3.36 15.01 9.59
CA ASP A 34 -4.05 16.23 9.18
C ASP A 34 -3.92 16.34 7.66
N ARG A 35 -5.03 16.66 6.97
CA ARG A 35 -4.98 16.85 5.52
C ARG A 35 -3.82 17.79 5.22
N LEU A 36 -2.92 17.37 4.33
CA LEU A 36 -1.83 18.23 3.89
C LEU A 36 -2.40 19.61 3.54
N SER A 37 -1.79 20.66 4.09
CA SER A 37 -2.12 22.02 3.68
C SER A 37 -1.93 22.16 2.18
N GLN A 38 -2.73 23.03 1.54
CA GLN A 38 -2.68 23.26 0.11
C GLN A 38 -1.26 23.58 -0.38
N ASP A 39 -0.50 24.41 0.36
CA ASP A 39 0.91 24.71 0.06
C ASP A 39 1.82 23.46 0.06
N ARG A 40 1.59 22.51 0.98
CA ARG A 40 2.35 21.24 1.04
C ARG A 40 1.95 20.29 -0.08
N ILE A 41 0.68 20.30 -0.48
CA ILE A 41 0.21 19.53 -1.64
C ILE A 41 0.89 20.07 -2.90
N ASP A 42 0.91 21.39 -3.08
CA ASP A 42 1.58 22.05 -4.20
C ASP A 42 3.09 21.75 -4.23
N GLU A 43 3.77 21.79 -3.09
CA GLU A 43 5.18 21.41 -2.96
C GLU A 43 5.44 19.94 -3.32
N VAL A 44 4.56 19.02 -2.91
CA VAL A 44 4.67 17.59 -3.22
C VAL A 44 4.42 17.33 -4.70
N LEU A 45 3.38 17.94 -5.28
CA LEU A 45 3.03 17.78 -6.68
C LEU A 45 4.06 18.42 -7.62
N MET A 46 4.68 19.54 -7.21
CA MET A 46 5.74 20.20 -7.97
C MET A 46 7.14 19.65 -7.65
N GLY A 47 7.35 19.06 -6.49
CA GLY A 47 8.65 18.55 -6.01
C GLY A 47 8.93 17.08 -6.30
N ILE A 48 7.90 16.30 -6.66
CA ILE A 48 8.04 14.89 -7.12
C ILE A 48 8.16 14.81 -8.66
N GLY A 49 8.19 15.95 -9.35
CA GLY A 49 8.50 16.03 -10.77
C GLY A 49 9.99 15.82 -11.05
N LEU A 50 10.31 14.65 -11.61
CA LEU A 50 11.52 14.27 -12.37
C LEU A 50 12.38 15.44 -12.89
#